data_AF-A0A321LQA9-F1
#
_entry.id   AF-A0A321LQA9-F1
#
_cell.length_a   1.000
_cell.length_b   1.000
_cell.length_c   1.000
_cell.angle_alpha   90.00
_cell.angle_beta   90.00
_cell.angle_gamma   90.00
#
_symmetry.space_group_name_H-M   'P 1'
#
loop_
_entity.id
_entity.type
_entity.pdbx_description
1 polymer ?
#
loop_
_entity_poly.entity_id
_entity_poly.type
_entity_poly.pdbx_seq_one_letter_code
_entity_poly.pdbx_strand_id
1 'polypeptide(L)'
;MTDQLISFTSLAEAPTHYAREPVASYGTRGLPHTFRCTSEFLTKLETCFAELWSVAPLGRAEVVTSAGAFVEKPGFHGLGRAFDLDAIFWSERDFVTLRFLEDTRFYLGIEAILRKHFGTVLNFLYNSDHHDHLHCDDSTDVGFVRTSRSRVLFVQAAVTHVLNIPVDIDGQFGPQTDRGIIEALEQLEITGDILETSVWLEFLSRLSAAAL
;
A
#
# COMPACT_ATOMS: atom_id res chain seq x y z
N MET A 1 -5.16 -27.20 5.92
CA MET A 1 -3.74 -27.29 6.31
C MET A 1 -3.39 -25.90 6.81
N THR A 2 -2.88 -25.75 8.03
CA THR A 2 -2.34 -24.46 8.48
C THR A 2 -1.03 -24.25 7.74
N ASP A 3 -0.96 -23.23 6.89
CA ASP A 3 0.27 -22.93 6.16
C ASP A 3 1.39 -22.65 7.15
N GLN A 4 2.53 -23.30 6.92
CA GLN A 4 3.69 -23.17 7.79
C GLN A 4 4.26 -21.75 7.67
N LEU A 5 4.40 -21.08 8.82
CA LEU A 5 5.09 -19.78 8.87
C LEU A 5 6.58 -19.97 8.55
N ILE A 6 7.08 -19.19 7.60
CA ILE A 6 8.49 -19.08 7.25
C ILE A 6 9.05 -17.74 7.76
N SER A 7 10.37 -17.61 7.78
CA SER A 7 11.06 -16.38 8.20
C SER A 7 11.67 -15.66 7.01
N PHE A 8 11.75 -14.33 7.07
CA PHE A 8 12.40 -13.49 6.06
C PHE A 8 13.07 -12.27 6.70
N THR A 9 14.12 -11.77 6.04
CA THR A 9 14.90 -10.58 6.46
C THR A 9 15.07 -9.57 5.32
N SER A 10 14.39 -9.79 4.20
CA SER A 10 14.37 -8.91 3.04
C SER A 10 13.07 -9.05 2.27
N LEU A 11 12.74 -8.05 1.46
CA LEU A 11 11.68 -8.07 0.46
C LEU A 11 12.24 -7.56 -0.87
N ALA A 12 12.23 -8.41 -1.90
CA ALA A 12 12.82 -8.13 -3.20
C ALA A 12 14.25 -7.57 -3.08
N GLU A 13 15.08 -8.29 -2.32
CA GLU A 13 16.47 -7.99 -1.98
C GLU A 13 16.71 -6.73 -1.11
N ALA A 14 15.68 -5.93 -0.79
CA ALA A 14 15.80 -4.83 0.16
C ALA A 14 15.70 -5.39 1.60
N PRO A 15 16.64 -5.11 2.51
CA PRO A 15 16.58 -5.63 3.87
C PRO A 15 15.38 -5.07 4.64
N THR A 16 14.78 -5.92 5.48
CA THR A 16 13.66 -5.52 6.34
C THR A 16 14.13 -5.26 7.76
N HIS A 17 13.68 -4.13 8.30
CA HIS A 17 14.05 -3.61 9.60
C HIS A 17 12.82 -3.36 10.46
N TYR A 18 13.03 -3.25 11.77
CA TYR A 18 12.01 -2.88 12.75
C TYR A 18 12.35 -1.51 13.35
N ALA A 19 11.39 -0.59 13.32
CA ALA A 19 11.53 0.79 13.78
C ALA A 19 10.41 1.19 14.74
N ARG A 20 10.12 0.34 15.74
CA ARG A 20 9.18 0.66 16.82
C ARG A 20 9.85 0.54 18.19
N GLU A 21 9.43 1.38 19.12
CA GLU A 21 9.92 1.37 20.50
C GLU A 21 9.58 0.04 21.19
N PRO A 22 10.44 -0.46 22.10
CA PRO A 22 11.71 0.13 22.55
C PRO A 22 12.93 -0.25 21.69
N VAL A 23 12.73 -0.90 20.54
CA VAL A 23 13.82 -1.46 19.73
C VAL A 23 14.53 -0.36 18.93
N ALA A 24 13.76 0.48 18.25
CA ALA A 24 14.26 1.65 17.53
C ALA A 24 13.14 2.67 17.33
N SER A 25 13.49 3.94 17.19
CA SER A 25 12.49 5.00 17.03
C SER A 25 11.81 4.97 15.65
N TYR A 26 10.51 5.24 15.65
CA TYR A 26 9.70 5.31 14.44
C TYR A 26 10.17 6.41 13.48
N GLY A 27 10.01 6.16 12.17
CA GLY A 27 10.45 7.07 11.11
C GLY A 27 11.96 7.06 10.87
N THR A 28 12.71 6.17 11.52
CA THR A 28 14.14 5.94 11.25
C THR A 28 14.35 4.66 10.45
N ARG A 29 15.59 4.41 10.00
CA ARG A 29 15.97 3.14 9.35
C ARG A 29 15.81 1.92 10.27
N GLY A 30 15.57 2.09 11.57
CA GLY A 30 15.38 0.97 12.49
C GLY A 30 16.61 0.06 12.59
N LEU A 31 16.38 -1.18 13.02
CA LEU A 31 17.38 -2.23 13.13
C LEU A 31 16.98 -3.46 12.32
N PRO A 32 17.94 -4.24 11.77
CA PRO A 32 17.64 -5.50 11.09
C PRO A 32 16.73 -6.41 11.93
N HIS A 33 15.71 -6.98 11.29
CA HIS A 33 14.73 -7.81 11.97
C HIS A 33 14.30 -9.01 11.12
N THR A 34 14.02 -10.13 11.78
CA THR A 34 13.52 -11.34 11.13
C THR A 34 12.01 -11.41 11.32
N PHE A 35 11.27 -11.19 10.24
CA PHE A 35 9.81 -11.30 10.22
C PHE A 35 9.35 -12.71 9.85
N ARG A 36 8.07 -12.98 10.06
CA ARG A 36 7.44 -14.27 9.72
C ARG A 36 6.11 -14.08 9.04
N CYS A 37 5.79 -14.91 8.06
CA CYS A 37 4.50 -14.98 7.37
C CYS A 37 4.38 -16.34 6.67
N THR A 38 3.28 -16.62 5.96
CA THR A 38 3.18 -17.82 5.11
C THR A 38 4.03 -17.67 3.85
N SER A 39 4.43 -18.79 3.23
CA SER A 39 5.23 -18.75 1.99
C SER A 39 4.48 -18.09 0.81
N GLU A 40 3.18 -18.34 0.70
CA GLU A 40 2.34 -17.73 -0.33
C GLU A 40 2.27 -16.22 -0.16
N PHE A 41 2.11 -15.75 1.07
CA PHE A 41 2.05 -14.31 1.35
C PHE A 41 3.42 -13.64 1.16
N LEU A 42 4.52 -14.31 1.53
CA LEU A 42 5.87 -13.79 1.20
C LEU A 42 6.05 -13.65 -0.31
N THR A 43 5.60 -14.61 -1.10
CA THR A 43 5.68 -14.53 -2.58
C THR A 43 4.95 -13.31 -3.13
N LYS A 44 3.79 -12.96 -2.55
CA LYS A 44 3.06 -11.73 -2.91
C LYS A 44 3.83 -10.47 -2.51
N LEU A 45 4.40 -10.43 -1.30
CA LEU A 45 5.23 -9.30 -0.87
C LEU A 45 6.46 -9.13 -1.77
N GLU A 46 7.19 -10.20 -2.06
CA GLU A 46 8.34 -10.21 -2.98
C GLU A 46 7.96 -9.65 -4.36
N THR A 47 6.84 -10.11 -4.93
CA THR A 47 6.35 -9.62 -6.23
C THR A 47 5.97 -8.14 -6.17
N CYS A 48 5.26 -7.73 -5.11
CA CYS A 48 4.84 -6.35 -4.92
C CYS A 48 6.03 -5.38 -4.78
N PHE A 49 7.02 -5.73 -3.95
CA PHE A 49 8.19 -4.89 -3.74
C PHE A 49 9.14 -4.90 -4.94
N ALA A 50 9.27 -6.02 -5.66
CA ALA A 50 10.00 -6.04 -6.92
C ALA A 50 9.38 -5.11 -7.96
N GLU A 51 8.04 -5.10 -8.05
CA GLU A 51 7.35 -4.13 -8.91
C GLU A 51 7.61 -2.70 -8.44
N LEU A 52 7.49 -2.43 -7.14
CA LEU A 52 7.76 -1.12 -6.57
C LEU A 52 9.16 -0.59 -6.94
N TRP A 53 10.19 -1.43 -6.83
CA TRP A 53 11.56 -1.06 -7.21
C TRP A 53 11.73 -0.81 -8.70
N SER A 54 10.89 -1.41 -9.54
CA SER A 54 10.95 -1.20 -11.00
C SER A 54 10.17 0.02 -11.48
N VAL A 55 9.12 0.42 -10.75
CA VAL A 55 8.28 1.58 -11.08
C VAL A 55 8.82 2.87 -10.44
N ALA A 56 9.30 2.80 -9.18
CA ALA A 56 9.82 3.97 -8.50
C ALA A 56 11.15 4.42 -9.15
N PRO A 57 11.32 5.72 -9.48
CA PRO A 57 12.55 6.21 -10.13
C PRO A 57 13.80 6.11 -9.23
N LEU A 58 13.60 5.84 -7.94
CA LEU A 58 14.65 5.64 -6.95
C LEU A 58 15.27 4.23 -6.98
N GLY A 59 14.68 3.31 -7.76
CA GLY A 59 15.11 1.92 -7.82
C GLY A 59 14.85 1.17 -6.51
N ARG A 60 15.69 0.17 -6.25
CA ARG A 60 15.60 -0.66 -5.04
C ARG A 60 15.94 0.15 -3.79
N ALA A 61 15.11 0.05 -2.76
CA ALA A 61 15.38 0.66 -1.47
C ALA A 61 16.58 0.03 -0.74
N GLU A 62 17.21 0.82 0.11
CA GLU A 62 18.25 0.35 1.01
C GLU A 62 17.68 -0.29 2.27
N VAL A 63 16.49 0.11 2.72
CA VAL A 63 15.79 -0.44 3.89
C VAL A 63 14.27 -0.34 3.71
N VAL A 64 13.54 -1.39 4.08
CA VAL A 64 12.09 -1.36 4.34
C VAL A 64 11.87 -1.56 5.83
N THR A 65 11.12 -0.68 6.49
CA THR A 65 10.73 -0.86 7.90
C THR A 65 9.28 -1.29 8.03
N SER A 66 9.01 -2.15 8.99
CA SER A 66 7.69 -2.75 9.19
C SER A 66 7.36 -2.92 10.67
N ALA A 67 6.07 -2.78 11.01
CA ALA A 67 5.54 -3.13 12.32
C ALA A 67 5.30 -4.65 12.48
N GLY A 68 5.36 -5.42 11.39
CA GLY A 68 5.24 -6.88 11.43
C GLY A 68 4.48 -7.49 10.27
N ALA A 69 4.64 -8.81 10.13
CA ALA A 69 3.87 -9.66 9.20
C ALA A 69 3.17 -10.85 9.90
N PHE A 70 3.49 -11.06 11.18
CA PHE A 70 2.86 -12.06 12.02
C PHE A 70 2.92 -11.63 13.49
N VAL A 71 1.80 -11.74 14.18
CA VAL A 71 1.67 -11.65 15.63
C VAL A 71 0.63 -12.66 16.05
N GLU A 72 0.85 -13.40 17.13
CA GLU A 72 -0.08 -14.41 17.64
C GLU A 72 -1.35 -13.75 18.24
N LYS A 73 -2.24 -13.28 17.36
CA LYS A 73 -3.52 -12.61 17.67
C LYS A 73 -4.57 -12.98 16.63
N PRO A 74 -5.88 -12.83 16.91
CA PRO A 74 -6.90 -12.99 15.88
C PRO A 74 -6.69 -12.05 14.67
N GLY A 75 -7.15 -12.49 13.49
CA GLY A 75 -7.05 -11.73 12.24
C GLY A 75 -5.88 -12.16 11.33
N PHE A 76 -5.69 -11.45 10.21
CA PHE A 76 -4.76 -11.86 9.15
C PHE A 76 -3.28 -11.82 9.57
N HIS A 77 -2.92 -10.97 10.53
CA HIS A 77 -1.61 -11.02 11.19
C HIS A 77 -1.39 -12.36 11.91
N GLY A 78 -2.37 -12.91 12.63
CA GLY A 78 -2.25 -14.23 13.26
C GLY A 78 -2.23 -15.40 12.29
N LEU A 79 -2.63 -15.16 11.04
CA LEU A 79 -2.54 -16.13 9.95
C LEU A 79 -1.24 -15.99 9.16
N GLY A 80 -0.39 -14.99 9.44
CA GLY A 80 0.79 -14.69 8.65
C GLY A 80 0.46 -14.24 7.22
N ARG A 81 -0.68 -13.56 7.06
CA ARG A 81 -1.27 -13.13 5.77
C ARG A 81 -1.54 -11.62 5.72
N ALA A 82 -0.82 -10.86 6.55
CA ALA A 82 -0.87 -9.41 6.58
C ALA A 82 0.55 -8.85 6.74
N PHE A 83 0.74 -7.60 6.37
CA PHE A 83 1.99 -6.87 6.53
C PHE A 83 1.69 -5.40 6.81
N ASP A 84 2.41 -4.81 7.76
CA ASP A 84 2.32 -3.39 8.07
C ASP A 84 3.59 -2.69 7.59
N LEU A 85 3.49 -1.85 6.56
CA LEU A 85 4.60 -1.04 6.03
C LEU A 85 4.70 0.28 6.80
N ASP A 86 5.81 0.52 7.49
CA ASP A 86 6.03 1.77 8.24
C ASP A 86 6.70 2.84 7.36
N ALA A 87 7.83 2.47 6.75
CA ALA A 87 8.66 3.38 5.96
C ALA A 87 9.58 2.64 4.98
N ILE A 88 10.05 3.35 3.95
CA ILE A 88 11.04 2.89 2.96
C ILE A 88 12.15 3.93 2.86
N PHE A 89 13.40 3.50 2.86
CA PHE A 89 14.56 4.39 2.79
C PHE A 89 15.42 4.07 1.56
N TRP A 90 15.65 5.10 0.74
CA TRP A 90 16.66 5.13 -0.30
C TRP A 90 17.83 6.02 0.13
N SER A 91 18.86 6.12 -0.70
CA SER A 91 20.01 7.00 -0.46
C SER A 91 19.62 8.49 -0.44
N GLU A 92 18.70 8.90 -1.31
CA GLU A 92 18.37 10.32 -1.55
C GLU A 92 16.95 10.72 -1.11
N ARG A 93 16.12 9.76 -0.69
CA ARG A 93 14.75 9.99 -0.25
C ARG A 93 14.32 8.95 0.78
N ASP A 94 13.39 9.32 1.64
CA ASP A 94 12.65 8.42 2.49
C ASP A 94 11.14 8.57 2.30
N PHE A 95 10.42 7.49 2.56
CA PHE A 95 8.97 7.43 2.65
C PHE A 95 8.63 7.00 4.07
N VAL A 96 7.88 7.80 4.81
CA VAL A 96 7.40 7.46 6.15
C VAL A 96 5.90 7.69 6.18
N THR A 97 5.13 6.64 6.48
CA THR A 97 3.66 6.66 6.35
C THR A 97 2.98 7.73 7.22
N LEU A 98 3.54 8.04 8.39
CA LEU A 98 3.05 9.13 9.26
C LEU A 98 3.13 10.52 8.61
N ARG A 99 3.97 10.70 7.59
CA ARG A 99 4.10 11.95 6.82
C ARG A 99 3.12 12.04 5.65
N PHE A 100 2.00 11.30 5.68
CA PHE A 100 0.97 11.33 4.63
C PHE A 100 0.60 12.75 4.20
N LEU A 101 0.40 13.69 5.14
CA LEU A 101 0.01 15.07 4.82
C LEU A 101 1.13 15.91 4.18
N GLU A 102 2.39 15.52 4.37
CA GLU A 102 3.56 16.20 3.79
C GLU A 102 3.92 15.64 2.41
N ASP A 103 3.68 14.34 2.20
CA ASP A 103 4.08 13.62 0.98
C ASP A 103 2.92 12.81 0.36
N THR A 104 1.72 13.40 0.37
CA THR A 104 0.46 12.73 -0.03
C THR A 104 0.55 12.10 -1.42
N ARG A 105 1.13 12.81 -2.38
CA ARG A 105 1.24 12.33 -3.76
C ARG A 105 2.10 11.06 -3.83
N PHE A 106 3.31 11.10 -3.28
CA PHE A 106 4.22 9.95 -3.30
C PHE A 106 3.63 8.76 -2.52
N TYR A 107 3.03 9.04 -1.36
CA TYR A 107 2.32 8.05 -0.55
C TYR A 107 1.27 7.29 -1.36
N LEU A 108 0.41 8.02 -2.08
CA LEU A 108 -0.64 7.41 -2.90
C LEU A 108 -0.07 6.64 -4.08
N GLY A 109 1.09 7.03 -4.61
CA GLY A 109 1.83 6.27 -5.62
C GLY A 109 2.32 4.91 -5.10
N ILE A 110 2.90 4.89 -3.89
CA ILE A 110 3.30 3.64 -3.21
C ILE A 110 2.06 2.77 -2.93
N GLU A 111 1.01 3.36 -2.35
CA GLU A 111 -0.23 2.66 -2.04
C GLU A 111 -0.89 2.05 -3.29
N ALA A 112 -0.83 2.75 -4.43
CA ALA A 112 -1.36 2.26 -5.69
C ALA A 112 -0.71 0.94 -6.10
N ILE A 113 0.61 0.82 -5.93
CA ILE A 113 1.35 -0.42 -6.21
C ILE A 113 0.91 -1.52 -5.24
N LEU A 114 0.80 -1.23 -3.93
CA LEU A 114 0.31 -2.21 -2.96
C LEU A 114 -1.07 -2.76 -3.35
N ARG A 115 -1.99 -1.89 -3.78
CA ARG A 115 -3.36 -2.26 -4.17
C ARG A 115 -3.45 -3.08 -5.46
N LYS A 116 -2.36 -3.21 -6.23
CA LYS A 116 -2.28 -4.16 -7.35
C LYS A 116 -2.10 -5.59 -6.88
N HIS A 117 -1.51 -5.78 -5.69
CA HIS A 117 -1.12 -7.09 -5.15
C HIS A 117 -2.01 -7.54 -3.97
N PHE A 118 -2.59 -6.59 -3.24
CA PHE A 118 -3.38 -6.85 -2.04
C PHE A 118 -4.80 -6.29 -2.19
N GLY A 119 -5.82 -7.12 -1.96
CA GLY A 119 -7.21 -6.66 -2.04
C GLY A 119 -7.61 -5.77 -0.88
N THR A 120 -6.95 -5.90 0.27
CA THR A 120 -7.16 -5.02 1.43
C THR A 120 -5.88 -4.23 1.68
N VAL A 121 -5.99 -2.91 1.60
CA VAL A 121 -4.95 -1.97 2.01
C VAL A 121 -5.58 -0.88 2.87
N LEU A 122 -5.12 -0.68 4.11
CA LEU A 122 -5.65 0.36 5.00
C LEU A 122 -4.58 1.44 5.17
N ASN A 123 -4.96 2.68 4.90
CA ASN A 123 -4.04 3.82 4.85
C ASN A 123 -4.34 4.84 5.97
N PHE A 124 -3.57 5.92 5.98
CA PHE A 124 -3.73 7.06 6.90
C PHE A 124 -5.18 7.55 7.02
N LEU A 125 -5.96 7.56 5.94
CA LEU A 125 -7.33 8.07 5.95
C LEU A 125 -8.35 7.07 6.54
N TYR A 126 -7.94 5.81 6.75
CA TYR A 126 -8.84 4.78 7.23
C TYR A 126 -9.26 5.05 8.68
N ASN A 127 -8.33 5.12 9.62
CA ASN A 127 -8.60 5.53 11.00
C ASN A 127 -7.27 5.83 11.72
N SER A 128 -7.36 6.29 12.98
CA SER A 128 -6.20 6.62 13.81
C SER A 128 -5.17 5.51 13.96
N ASP A 129 -5.61 4.25 13.92
CA ASP A 129 -4.72 3.10 14.11
C ASP A 129 -3.80 2.88 12.90
N HIS A 130 -4.14 3.43 11.73
CA HIS A 130 -3.38 3.29 10.48
C HIS A 130 -2.70 4.60 10.07
N HIS A 131 -2.62 5.59 10.96
CA HIS A 131 -1.90 6.84 10.67
C HIS A 131 -0.39 6.60 10.51
N ASP A 132 0.16 5.53 11.07
CA ASP A 132 1.60 5.30 11.14
C ASP A 132 2.08 4.08 10.33
N HIS A 133 1.20 3.45 9.54
CA HIS A 133 1.56 2.38 8.62
C HIS A 133 0.52 2.20 7.51
N LEU A 134 0.96 1.58 6.42
CA LEU A 134 0.07 0.99 5.42
C LEU A 134 -0.11 -0.50 5.77
N HIS A 135 -1.32 -0.88 6.18
CA HIS A 135 -1.67 -2.28 6.33
C HIS A 135 -1.97 -2.88 4.97
N CYS A 136 -1.45 -4.06 4.65
CA CYS A 136 -1.87 -4.84 3.49
C CYS A 136 -2.08 -6.32 3.82
N ASP A 137 -3.16 -6.89 3.29
CA ASP A 137 -3.50 -8.29 3.46
C ASP A 137 -4.26 -8.84 2.23
N ASP A 138 -4.39 -10.15 2.16
CA ASP A 138 -5.07 -10.84 1.06
C ASP A 138 -6.40 -11.49 1.47
N SER A 139 -7.11 -10.88 2.42
CA SER A 139 -8.46 -11.27 2.87
C SER A 139 -9.54 -11.11 1.80
N THR A 140 -9.29 -10.25 0.82
CA THR A 140 -10.20 -9.96 -0.27
C THR A 140 -9.46 -9.98 -1.60
N ASP A 141 -10.18 -10.19 -2.69
CA ASP A 141 -9.62 -10.16 -4.03
C ASP A 141 -9.28 -8.73 -4.48
N VAL A 142 -8.25 -8.60 -5.32
CA VAL A 142 -7.85 -7.33 -5.95
C VAL A 142 -8.95 -6.85 -6.90
N GLY A 143 -9.26 -5.55 -6.82
CA GLY A 143 -10.29 -4.89 -7.63
C GLY A 143 -10.89 -3.69 -6.90
N PHE A 144 -11.67 -2.86 -7.59
CA PHE A 144 -12.43 -1.80 -6.92
C PHE A 144 -13.79 -2.32 -6.44
N VAL A 145 -14.18 -1.97 -5.21
CA VAL A 145 -15.50 -2.33 -4.65
C VAL A 145 -16.09 -1.11 -3.97
N ARG A 146 -17.25 -0.65 -4.46
CA ARG A 146 -17.93 0.58 -4.02
C ARG A 146 -18.30 0.60 -2.54
N THR A 147 -18.53 -0.57 -1.94
CA THR A 147 -18.87 -0.70 -0.51
C THR A 147 -17.65 -0.78 0.41
N SER A 148 -16.43 -0.88 -0.15
CA SER A 148 -15.21 -0.92 0.64
C SER A 148 -14.72 0.49 0.94
N ARG A 149 -14.92 0.93 2.19
CA ARG A 149 -14.48 2.26 2.64
C ARG A 149 -12.99 2.52 2.36
N SER A 150 -12.12 1.53 2.56
CA SER A 150 -10.69 1.69 2.28
C SER A 150 -10.42 1.97 0.79
N ARG A 151 -11.08 1.24 -0.11
CA ARG A 151 -10.90 1.41 -1.56
C ARG A 151 -11.47 2.75 -2.02
N VAL A 152 -12.62 3.15 -1.47
CA VAL A 152 -13.24 4.45 -1.77
C VAL A 152 -12.37 5.61 -1.30
N LEU A 153 -11.87 5.58 -0.05
CA LEU A 153 -10.96 6.60 0.47
C LEU A 153 -9.72 6.78 -0.41
N PHE A 154 -9.10 5.67 -0.81
CA PHE A 154 -7.96 5.72 -1.71
C PHE A 154 -8.31 6.36 -3.04
N VAL A 155 -9.39 5.95 -3.69
CA VAL A 155 -9.77 6.53 -4.99
C VAL A 155 -10.07 8.02 -4.85
N GLN A 156 -10.84 8.44 -3.86
CA GLN A 156 -11.14 9.86 -3.60
C GLN A 156 -9.84 10.67 -3.39
N ALA A 157 -8.91 10.15 -2.59
CA ALA A 157 -7.62 10.80 -2.36
C ALA A 157 -6.72 10.81 -3.60
N ALA A 158 -6.68 9.70 -4.35
CA ALA A 158 -5.91 9.55 -5.58
C ALA A 158 -6.37 10.53 -6.66
N VAL A 159 -7.68 10.58 -6.95
CA VAL A 159 -8.20 11.50 -7.97
C VAL A 159 -7.99 12.95 -7.55
N THR A 160 -8.14 13.27 -6.26
CA THR A 160 -7.97 14.63 -5.73
C THR A 160 -6.51 15.08 -5.71
N HIS A 161 -5.60 14.28 -5.16
CA HIS A 161 -4.23 14.71 -4.89
C HIS A 161 -3.22 14.32 -5.98
N VAL A 162 -3.52 13.29 -6.77
CA VAL A 162 -2.65 12.88 -7.89
C VAL A 162 -3.11 13.50 -9.21
N LEU A 163 -4.42 13.46 -9.47
CA LEU A 163 -4.98 13.91 -10.76
C LEU A 163 -5.57 15.32 -10.72
N ASN A 164 -5.71 15.92 -9.52
CA ASN A 164 -6.29 17.25 -9.29
C ASN A 164 -7.78 17.35 -9.66
N ILE A 165 -8.53 16.25 -9.57
CA ILE A 165 -9.97 16.20 -9.79
C ILE A 165 -10.67 16.36 -8.43
N PRO A 166 -11.44 17.43 -8.18
CA PRO A 166 -11.96 17.74 -6.86
C PRO A 166 -13.08 16.78 -6.42
N VAL A 167 -12.74 15.87 -5.49
CA VAL A 167 -13.67 14.93 -4.86
C VAL A 167 -13.54 15.01 -3.34
N ASP A 168 -14.67 15.04 -2.64
CA ASP A 168 -14.67 15.02 -1.18
C ASP A 168 -14.20 13.64 -0.69
N ILE A 169 -13.31 13.62 0.29
CA ILE A 169 -12.68 12.40 0.81
C ILE A 169 -13.40 11.99 2.10
N ASP A 170 -14.48 11.22 1.97
CA ASP A 170 -15.34 10.79 3.09
C ASP A 170 -15.44 9.25 3.24
N GLY A 171 -14.90 8.50 2.27
CA GLY A 171 -14.96 7.05 2.22
C GLY A 171 -16.33 6.49 1.84
N GLN A 172 -17.25 7.32 1.35
CA GLN A 172 -18.57 6.92 0.88
C GLN A 172 -18.64 7.02 -0.64
N PHE A 173 -19.07 5.94 -1.29
CA PHE A 173 -19.22 5.96 -2.74
C PHE A 173 -20.54 6.65 -3.11
N GLY A 174 -20.43 7.86 -3.67
CA GLY A 174 -21.56 8.65 -4.15
C GLY A 174 -21.35 9.23 -5.54
N PRO A 175 -22.32 10.03 -6.05
CA PRO A 175 -22.26 10.60 -7.40
C PRO A 175 -21.06 11.52 -7.67
N GLN A 176 -20.44 12.10 -6.64
CA GLN A 176 -19.21 12.87 -6.80
C GLN A 176 -18.02 11.96 -7.07
N THR A 177 -17.84 10.90 -6.27
CA THR A 177 -16.81 9.89 -6.47
C THR A 177 -16.95 9.19 -7.83
N ASP A 178 -18.17 8.85 -8.23
CA ASP A 178 -18.44 8.20 -9.52
C ASP A 178 -18.02 9.08 -10.70
N ARG A 179 -18.41 10.36 -10.70
CA ARG A 179 -17.98 11.33 -11.72
C ARG A 179 -16.47 11.56 -11.72
N GLY A 180 -15.87 11.67 -10.54
CA GLY A 180 -14.42 11.86 -10.41
C GLY A 180 -13.62 10.67 -10.95
N ILE A 181 -14.15 9.44 -10.80
CA ILE A 181 -13.56 8.25 -11.42
C ILE A 181 -13.68 8.31 -12.95
N ILE A 182 -14.84 8.67 -13.49
CA ILE A 182 -15.04 8.78 -14.94
C ILE A 182 -14.03 9.79 -15.52
N GLU A 183 -13.94 10.98 -14.93
CA GLU A 183 -12.97 12.01 -15.34
C GLU A 183 -11.52 11.53 -15.19
N ALA A 184 -11.20 10.79 -14.13
CA ALA A 184 -9.88 10.22 -13.92
C ALA A 184 -9.52 9.17 -14.99
N LEU A 185 -10.46 8.30 -15.36
CA LEU A 185 -10.25 7.31 -16.42
C LEU A 185 -10.05 8.00 -17.77
N GLU A 186 -10.83 9.03 -18.08
CA GLU A 186 -10.65 9.85 -19.29
C GLU A 186 -9.28 10.54 -19.32
N GLN A 187 -8.87 11.18 -18.22
CA GLN A 187 -7.57 11.86 -18.11
C GLN A 187 -6.39 10.89 -18.23
N LEU A 188 -6.55 9.64 -17.79
CA LEU A 188 -5.55 8.58 -17.89
C LEU A 188 -5.64 7.77 -19.18
N GLU A 189 -6.53 8.14 -20.11
CA GLU A 189 -6.79 7.47 -21.38
C GLU A 189 -7.19 6.00 -21.24
N ILE A 190 -7.90 5.66 -20.15
CA ILE A 190 -8.35 4.30 -19.85
C ILE A 190 -9.82 4.16 -20.27
N THR A 191 -10.12 3.09 -21.01
CA THR A 191 -11.50 2.73 -21.39
C THR A 191 -12.02 1.57 -20.55
N GLY A 192 -13.27 1.64 -20.10
CA GLY A 192 -13.95 0.57 -19.38
C GLY A 192 -14.57 1.03 -18.06
N ASP A 193 -15.05 0.07 -17.26
CA ASP A 193 -15.59 0.33 -15.92
C ASP A 193 -14.53 0.00 -14.87
N ILE A 194 -14.26 0.92 -13.93
CA ILE A 194 -13.31 0.73 -12.81
C ILE A 194 -13.61 -0.53 -11.98
N LEU A 195 -14.85 -1.04 -12.02
CA LEU A 195 -15.25 -2.29 -11.36
C LEU A 195 -14.63 -3.53 -12.00
N GLU A 196 -14.19 -3.46 -13.24
CA GLU A 196 -13.44 -4.53 -13.89
C GLU A 196 -12.02 -4.57 -13.33
N THR A 197 -11.57 -5.73 -12.84
CA THR A 197 -10.23 -5.88 -12.25
C THR A 197 -9.11 -5.44 -13.21
N SER A 198 -9.27 -5.65 -14.53
CA SER A 198 -8.31 -5.17 -15.54
C SER A 198 -8.21 -3.63 -15.57
N VAL A 199 -9.35 -2.94 -15.55
CA VAL A 199 -9.41 -1.48 -15.55
C VAL A 199 -8.89 -0.92 -14.22
N TRP A 200 -9.20 -1.57 -13.10
CA TRP A 200 -8.61 -1.24 -11.79
C TRP A 200 -7.08 -1.32 -11.80
N LEU A 201 -6.53 -2.42 -12.32
CA LEU A 201 -5.07 -2.61 -12.38
C LEU A 201 -4.40 -1.61 -13.32
N GLU A 202 -5.04 -1.27 -14.45
CA GLU A 202 -4.54 -0.23 -15.34
C GLU A 202 -4.57 1.15 -14.65
N PHE A 203 -5.69 1.49 -13.99
CA PHE A 203 -5.83 2.72 -13.21
C PHE A 203 -4.71 2.85 -12.18
N LEU A 204 -4.47 1.83 -11.37
CA LEU A 204 -3.38 1.82 -10.39
C LEU A 204 -2.00 1.99 -11.02
N SER A 205 -1.76 1.37 -12.17
CA SER A 205 -0.47 1.44 -12.88
C SER A 205 -0.21 2.83 -13.47
N ARG A 206 -1.23 3.48 -14.03
CA ARG A 206 -1.12 4.86 -14.54
C ARG A 206 -1.00 5.85 -13.40
N LEU A 207 -1.74 5.63 -12.31
CA LEU A 207 -1.70 6.47 -11.12
C LEU A 207 -0.32 6.44 -10.44
N SER A 208 0.27 5.26 -10.23
CA SER A 208 1.60 5.15 -9.63
C SER A 208 2.67 5.81 -10.50
N ALA A 209 2.61 5.63 -11.82
CA ALA A 209 3.53 6.29 -12.76
C ALA A 209 3.37 7.82 -12.79
N ALA A 210 2.17 8.35 -12.54
CA ALA A 210 1.96 9.80 -12.42
C ALA A 210 2.43 10.34 -11.06
N ALA A 211 2.38 9.53 -10.01
CA ALA A 211 2.62 9.95 -8.62
C ALA A 211 4.09 9.92 -8.18
N LEU A 212 4.87 8.98 -8.73
CA LEU A 212 6.28 8.71 -8.36
C LEU A 212 7.26 9.42 -9.31
#